data_AF-A0AAD6J9S1-F1
#
_entry.id   AF-A0AAD6J9S1-F1
#
_cell.length_a   1.000
_cell.length_b   1.000
_cell.length_c   1.000
_cell.angle_alpha   90.00
_cell.angle_beta   90.00
_cell.angle_gamma   90.00
#
_symmetry.space_group_name_H-M   'P 1'
#
loop_
_entity.id
_entity.type
_entity.pdbx_description
1 polymer ?
#
loop_
_entity_poly.entity_id
_entity_poly.type
_entity_poly.pdbx_seq_one_letter_code
_entity_poly.pdbx_strand_id
1 'polypeptide(L)'
;MDSPFQFSATVVVLILSALITPLIYYLFWVPRKENGKRAPPEAAGAWPLIGHLHLLGGSQPPHITLGNLADKYGPIFTVKLGVHRTLIVSNSEMAKDCLTTNDKAFATRPKALAMDILGYNYNMFGFSPYGTYWRNIRKIITLEVLSNHRLEIFKSVREDEVRDAVEALYQQWINNKSNSQKKLLVEMKGWFSDITLNVILKIIVNKRYVDYVSHREEKSSDEWRESLRTFSELSGMFVVSDALPFLRWMDLGGVEKAMKRTAKNIDHAAEKWLEEHKQKKASGTAKREEDFMDLMLSILDDAKEFLNRNTDTINKATCLVCYVSTNLWYIIKAYKLSQHPFLTLN
;
A
#
# COMPACT_ATOMS: atom_id res chain seq x y z
N MET A 1 -33.32 -46.87 -20.01
CA MET A 1 -32.40 -46.00 -20.79
C MET A 1 -31.23 -45.75 -19.85
N ASP A 2 -30.27 -46.69 -19.84
CA ASP A 2 -29.19 -46.68 -18.87
C ASP A 2 -27.98 -46.00 -19.51
N SER A 3 -27.48 -44.95 -18.87
CA SER A 3 -26.40 -44.11 -19.36
C SER A 3 -25.08 -44.89 -19.49
N PRO A 4 -24.32 -44.79 -20.60
CA PRO A 4 -23.27 -45.76 -20.90
C PRO A 4 -21.88 -45.48 -20.30
N PHE A 5 -21.72 -44.59 -19.32
CA PHE A 5 -20.40 -44.31 -18.74
C PHE A 5 -20.46 -43.89 -17.26
N GLN A 6 -20.64 -44.85 -16.36
CA GLN A 6 -20.37 -44.66 -14.95
C GLN A 6 -18.91 -45.03 -14.70
N PHE A 7 -17.99 -44.08 -14.88
CA PHE A 7 -16.58 -44.29 -14.51
C PHE A 7 -16.53 -44.64 -13.01
N SER A 8 -16.13 -45.86 -12.69
CA SER A 8 -15.90 -46.26 -11.30
C SER A 8 -14.87 -45.33 -10.67
N ALA A 9 -15.08 -44.93 -9.41
CA ALA A 9 -14.16 -44.08 -8.67
C ALA A 9 -12.71 -44.60 -8.69
N THR A 10 -12.53 -45.92 -8.83
CA THR A 10 -11.22 -46.57 -8.97
C THR A 10 -10.46 -46.15 -10.23
N VAL A 11 -11.16 -46.00 -11.37
CA VAL A 11 -10.56 -45.60 -12.65
C VAL A 11 -10.09 -44.15 -12.57
N VAL A 12 -10.87 -43.28 -11.92
CA VAL A 12 -10.49 -41.87 -11.69
C VAL A 12 -9.23 -41.78 -10.83
N VAL A 13 -9.15 -42.57 -9.75
CA VAL A 13 -7.97 -42.59 -8.87
C VAL A 13 -6.72 -43.08 -9.60
N LEU A 14 -6.83 -44.11 -10.44
CA LEU A 14 -5.69 -44.62 -11.23
C LEU A 14 -5.21 -43.61 -12.29
N ILE A 15 -6.13 -42.90 -12.93
CA ILE A 15 -5.76 -41.85 -13.90
C ILE A 15 -5.06 -40.69 -13.18
N LEU A 16 -5.57 -40.24 -12.03
CA LEU A 16 -4.93 -39.18 -11.25
C LEU A 16 -3.56 -39.60 -10.75
N SER A 17 -3.40 -40.84 -10.25
CA SER A 17 -2.10 -41.32 -9.78
C SER A 17 -1.07 -41.44 -10.92
N ALA A 18 -1.47 -41.91 -12.10
CA ALA A 18 -0.62 -42.00 -13.28
C ALA A 18 -0.18 -40.63 -13.82
N LEU A 19 -0.99 -39.57 -13.65
CA LEU A 19 -0.64 -38.19 -14.02
C LEU A 19 0.23 -37.50 -12.96
N ILE A 20 -0.01 -37.76 -11.67
CA ILE A 20 0.68 -37.09 -10.56
C ILE A 20 2.08 -37.67 -10.35
N THR A 21 2.27 -38.98 -10.52
CA THR A 21 3.57 -39.65 -10.29
C THR A 21 4.72 -39.13 -11.15
N PRO A 22 4.61 -38.96 -12.49
CA PRO A 22 5.70 -38.39 -13.29
C PRO A 22 5.95 -36.91 -12.97
N LEU A 23 4.90 -36.16 -12.58
CA LEU A 23 5.03 -34.78 -12.13
C LEU A 23 5.82 -34.69 -10.82
N ILE A 24 5.50 -35.53 -9.83
CA ILE A 24 6.25 -35.64 -8.57
C ILE A 24 7.70 -36.04 -8.87
N TYR A 25 7.91 -37.08 -9.68
CA TYR A 25 9.25 -37.51 -10.05
C TYR A 25 10.06 -36.38 -10.71
N TYR A 26 9.49 -35.65 -11.66
CA TYR A 26 10.13 -34.50 -12.30
C TYR A 26 10.46 -33.39 -11.28
N LEU A 27 9.54 -33.08 -10.36
CA LEU A 27 9.70 -32.02 -9.37
C LEU A 27 10.79 -32.31 -8.33
N PHE A 28 11.02 -33.58 -7.99
CA PHE A 28 12.02 -33.98 -6.98
C PHE A 28 13.35 -34.48 -7.58
N TRP A 29 13.32 -35.07 -8.78
CA TRP A 29 14.47 -35.77 -9.36
C TRP A 29 15.26 -34.95 -10.38
N VAL A 30 14.67 -33.89 -10.96
CA VAL A 30 15.43 -33.03 -11.89
C VAL A 30 16.47 -32.24 -11.09
N PRO A 31 17.77 -32.47 -11.32
CA PRO A 31 18.82 -31.76 -10.61
C PRO A 31 18.68 -30.26 -10.92
N ARG A 32 18.61 -29.45 -9.86
CA ARG A 32 18.67 -27.99 -10.03
C ARG A 32 20.04 -27.64 -10.58
N LYS A 33 20.04 -26.99 -11.74
CA LYS A 33 21.24 -26.42 -12.35
C LYS A 33 21.86 -25.44 -11.35
N GLU A 34 23.01 -25.79 -10.77
CA GLU A 34 23.80 -24.85 -9.98
C GLU A 34 24.27 -23.73 -10.92
N ASN A 35 23.79 -22.51 -10.67
CA ASN A 35 24.36 -21.35 -11.32
C ASN A 35 25.75 -21.13 -10.72
N GLY A 36 26.75 -21.00 -11.59
CA GLY A 36 28.18 -21.09 -11.25
C GLY A 36 28.67 -20.14 -10.16
N LYS A 37 29.96 -20.32 -9.82
CA LYS A 37 30.74 -19.82 -8.66
C LYS A 37 30.60 -18.33 -8.22
N ARG A 38 29.74 -17.51 -8.84
CA ARG A 38 29.55 -16.07 -8.57
C ARG A 38 28.14 -15.68 -8.10
N ALA A 39 27.23 -16.63 -7.89
CA ALA A 39 25.89 -16.32 -7.36
C ALA A 39 25.85 -16.32 -5.82
N PRO A 40 24.99 -15.52 -5.18
CA PRO A 40 24.75 -15.63 -3.74
C PRO A 40 24.20 -17.02 -3.39
N PRO A 41 24.48 -17.53 -2.18
CA PRO A 41 23.97 -18.82 -1.74
C PRO A 41 22.44 -18.85 -1.82
N GLU A 42 21.86 -19.99 -2.18
CA GLU A 42 20.42 -20.21 -2.03
C GLU A 42 20.17 -20.83 -0.65
N ALA A 43 19.16 -20.32 0.08
CA ALA A 43 18.73 -20.95 1.32
C ALA A 43 18.32 -22.41 1.04
N ALA A 44 18.61 -23.29 1.99
CA ALA A 44 18.24 -24.69 1.88
C ALA A 44 16.76 -24.90 2.22
N GLY A 45 16.20 -26.03 1.78
CA GLY A 45 14.83 -26.44 2.12
C GLY A 45 13.76 -25.94 1.15
N ALA A 46 14.12 -25.42 -0.02
CA ALA A 46 13.14 -25.03 -1.04
C ALA A 46 12.28 -26.22 -1.49
N TRP A 47 10.96 -26.12 -1.33
CA TRP A 47 10.02 -27.13 -1.85
C TRP A 47 9.81 -26.95 -3.36
N PRO A 48 9.40 -28.01 -4.07
CA PRO A 48 8.97 -27.86 -5.45
C PRO A 48 7.80 -26.88 -5.58
N LEU A 49 7.79 -26.10 -6.66
CA LEU A 49 6.81 -25.06 -7.00
C LEU A 49 6.72 -23.86 -6.04
N ILE A 50 6.54 -24.08 -4.74
CA ILE A 50 6.33 -23.00 -3.75
C ILE A 50 7.63 -22.43 -3.17
N GLY A 51 8.76 -23.13 -3.35
CA GLY A 51 10.05 -22.71 -2.82
C GLY A 51 10.04 -22.62 -1.28
N HIS A 52 10.38 -21.45 -0.77
CA HIS A 52 10.55 -21.13 0.65
C HIS A 52 9.30 -20.47 1.27
N LEU A 53 8.19 -20.37 0.53
CA LEU A 53 6.96 -19.76 1.06
C LEU A 53 6.46 -20.42 2.35
N HIS A 54 6.66 -21.74 2.49
CA HIS A 54 6.31 -22.50 3.68
C HIS A 54 7.03 -22.01 4.95
N LEU A 55 8.16 -21.31 4.82
CA LEU A 55 8.89 -20.71 5.94
C LEU A 55 8.28 -19.36 6.38
N LEU A 56 7.57 -18.68 5.48
CA LEU A 56 7.09 -17.31 5.68
C LEU A 56 5.61 -17.23 6.09
N GLY A 57 4.88 -18.35 6.06
CA GLY A 57 3.47 -18.45 6.46
C GLY A 57 3.23 -18.85 7.91
N GLY A 58 4.27 -18.84 8.77
CA GLY A 58 4.19 -19.25 10.17
C GLY A 58 3.69 -18.15 11.12
N SER A 59 3.75 -18.42 12.43
CA SER A 59 3.37 -17.46 13.47
C SER A 59 4.35 -16.29 13.63
N GLN A 60 5.59 -16.45 13.13
CA GLN A 60 6.59 -15.39 13.13
C GLN A 60 6.43 -14.48 11.91
N PRO A 61 6.53 -13.15 12.06
CA PRO A 61 6.57 -12.22 10.94
C PRO A 61 7.68 -12.57 9.93
N PRO A 62 7.43 -12.44 8.61
CA PRO A 62 8.39 -12.84 7.58
C PRO A 62 9.78 -12.21 7.72
N HIS A 63 9.87 -10.94 8.15
CA HIS A 63 11.14 -10.24 8.32
C HIS A 63 12.01 -10.83 9.44
N ILE A 64 11.41 -11.43 10.48
CA ILE A 64 12.14 -12.13 11.55
C ILE A 64 12.69 -13.47 11.01
N THR A 65 11.87 -14.24 10.31
CA THR A 65 12.32 -15.48 9.66
C THR A 65 13.47 -15.22 8.69
N LEU A 66 13.38 -14.16 7.88
CA LEU A 66 14.45 -13.77 6.97
C LEU A 66 15.72 -13.31 7.70
N GLY A 67 15.59 -12.66 8.86
CA GLY A 67 16.71 -12.33 9.75
C GLY A 67 17.45 -13.57 10.25
N ASN A 68 16.71 -14.57 10.77
CA ASN A 68 17.29 -15.84 11.21
C ASN A 68 17.99 -16.60 10.07
N LEU A 69 17.46 -16.49 8.84
CA LEU A 69 18.12 -17.04 7.66
C LEU A 69 19.41 -16.28 7.32
N ALA A 70 19.45 -14.96 7.50
CA ALA A 70 20.66 -14.17 7.29
C ALA A 70 21.78 -14.57 8.26
N ASP A 71 21.46 -14.88 9.51
CA ASP A 71 22.45 -15.38 10.48
C ASP A 71 23.11 -16.70 10.02
N LYS A 72 22.39 -17.50 9.24
CA LYS A 72 22.86 -18.80 8.73
C LYS A 72 23.54 -18.72 7.38
N TYR A 73 23.00 -17.95 6.44
CA TYR A 73 23.44 -17.89 5.04
C TYR A 73 24.31 -16.67 4.73
N GLY A 74 24.48 -15.78 5.71
CA GLY A 74 25.20 -14.53 5.57
C GLY A 74 24.30 -13.36 5.14
N PRO A 75 24.87 -12.16 5.02
CA PRO A 75 24.13 -10.93 4.80
C PRO A 75 23.49 -10.80 3.41
N ILE A 76 23.87 -11.67 2.47
CA ILE A 76 23.33 -11.72 1.12
C ILE A 76 23.10 -13.18 0.71
N PHE A 77 21.85 -13.52 0.42
CA PHE A 77 21.46 -14.87 0.02
C PHE A 77 20.19 -14.82 -0.82
N THR A 78 19.84 -15.93 -1.45
CA THR A 78 18.65 -16.04 -2.28
C THR A 78 17.64 -17.01 -1.71
N VAL A 79 16.36 -16.68 -1.85
CA VAL A 79 15.24 -17.57 -1.57
C VAL A 79 14.40 -17.71 -2.83
N LYS A 80 13.43 -18.62 -2.81
CA LYS A 80 12.44 -18.81 -3.87
C LYS A 80 11.06 -18.56 -3.30
N LEU A 81 10.35 -17.56 -3.81
CA LEU A 81 8.98 -17.25 -3.44
C LEU A 81 8.09 -17.73 -4.60
N GLY A 82 7.62 -18.96 -4.50
CA GLY A 82 6.98 -19.64 -5.63
C GLY A 82 7.94 -19.81 -6.80
N VAL A 83 7.55 -19.30 -7.97
CA VAL A 83 8.36 -19.34 -9.20
C VAL A 83 9.46 -18.26 -9.26
N HIS A 84 9.43 -17.30 -8.33
CA HIS A 84 10.36 -16.17 -8.34
C HIS A 84 11.57 -16.42 -7.44
N ARG A 85 12.78 -16.19 -7.98
CA ARG A 85 14.00 -16.13 -7.17
C ARG A 85 14.13 -14.72 -6.61
N THR A 86 14.29 -14.61 -5.30
CA THR A 86 14.37 -13.35 -4.57
C THR A 86 15.72 -13.24 -3.87
N LEU A 87 16.39 -12.11 -4.05
CA LEU A 87 17.61 -11.75 -3.32
C LEU A 87 17.22 -11.11 -1.99
N ILE A 88 17.79 -11.62 -0.89
CA ILE A 88 17.66 -11.07 0.44
C ILE A 88 18.96 -10.34 0.77
N VAL A 89 18.82 -9.10 1.26
CA VAL A 89 19.91 -8.23 1.67
C VAL A 89 19.66 -7.81 3.11
N SER A 90 20.59 -8.17 4.01
CA SER A 90 20.40 -8.09 5.46
C SER A 90 21.52 -7.37 6.20
N ASN A 91 22.40 -6.64 5.50
CA ASN A 91 23.36 -5.73 6.13
C ASN A 91 23.38 -4.34 5.45
N SER A 92 23.96 -3.36 6.15
CA SER A 92 24.00 -1.97 5.69
C SER A 92 24.94 -1.76 4.50
N GLU A 93 26.05 -2.49 4.43
CA GLU A 93 27.03 -2.39 3.34
C GLU A 93 26.41 -2.79 1.99
N MET A 94 25.79 -3.96 1.92
CA MET A 94 25.13 -4.42 0.69
C MET A 94 23.88 -3.59 0.38
N ALA A 95 23.13 -3.15 1.39
CA ALA A 95 22.02 -2.24 1.18
C ALA A 95 22.47 -0.92 0.56
N LYS A 96 23.61 -0.35 1.01
CA LYS A 96 24.21 0.84 0.41
C LYS A 96 24.58 0.57 -1.05
N ASP A 97 25.28 -0.53 -1.34
CA ASP A 97 25.65 -0.86 -2.72
C ASP A 97 24.44 -1.03 -3.65
N CYS A 98 23.34 -1.63 -3.16
CA CYS A 98 22.10 -1.77 -3.92
C CYS A 98 21.36 -0.44 -4.12
N LEU A 99 21.32 0.42 -3.08
CA LEU A 99 20.49 1.62 -3.06
C LEU A 99 21.23 2.91 -3.43
N THR A 100 22.56 2.86 -3.61
CA THR A 100 23.37 3.99 -4.09
C THR A 100 24.16 3.62 -5.34
N THR A 101 25.10 2.69 -5.25
CA THR A 101 26.04 2.40 -6.34
C THR A 101 25.35 1.76 -7.54
N ASN A 102 24.37 0.89 -7.27
CA ASN A 102 23.59 0.16 -8.26
C ASN A 102 22.10 0.53 -8.23
N ASP A 103 21.77 1.70 -7.70
CA ASP A 103 20.39 2.15 -7.41
C ASP A 103 19.43 1.94 -8.59
N LYS A 104 19.87 2.27 -9.81
CA LYS A 104 19.09 2.15 -11.05
C LYS A 104 18.72 0.71 -11.39
N ALA A 105 19.58 -0.27 -11.06
CA ALA A 105 19.30 -1.69 -11.28
C ALA A 105 18.21 -2.21 -10.33
N PHE A 106 18.11 -1.64 -9.13
CA PHE A 106 17.14 -2.02 -8.10
C PHE A 106 15.95 -1.07 -7.97
N ALA A 107 15.87 -0.03 -8.82
CA ALA A 107 14.83 0.99 -8.73
C ALA A 107 13.44 0.49 -9.13
N THR A 108 13.35 -0.51 -10.00
CA THR A 108 12.08 -1.02 -10.54
C THR A 108 11.32 -1.87 -9.53
N ARG A 109 10.01 -1.66 -9.44
CA ARG A 109 9.10 -2.50 -8.64
C ARG A 109 8.75 -3.79 -9.38
N PRO A 110 8.80 -4.97 -8.72
CA PRO A 110 8.25 -6.20 -9.28
C PRO A 110 6.75 -6.05 -9.58
N LYS A 111 6.27 -6.78 -10.59
CA LYS A 111 4.83 -6.84 -10.87
C LYS A 111 4.13 -7.61 -9.74
N ALA A 112 3.07 -7.02 -9.22
CA ALA A 112 2.25 -7.61 -8.17
C ALA A 112 0.78 -7.24 -8.40
N LEU A 113 -0.13 -8.12 -8.01
CA LEU A 113 -1.57 -7.95 -8.23
C LEU A 113 -2.10 -6.68 -7.56
N ALA A 114 -1.63 -6.39 -6.34
CA ALA A 114 -1.99 -5.17 -5.62
C ALA A 114 -1.62 -3.90 -6.41
N MET A 115 -0.42 -3.87 -7.01
CA MET A 115 0.06 -2.71 -7.78
C MET A 115 -0.72 -2.50 -9.08
N ASP A 116 -1.18 -3.59 -9.69
CA ASP A 116 -2.03 -3.57 -10.88
C ASP A 116 -3.44 -3.04 -10.55
N ILE A 117 -4.09 -3.61 -9.54
CA ILE A 117 -5.49 -3.30 -9.23
C ILE A 117 -5.65 -2.04 -8.37
N LEU A 118 -4.98 -2.01 -7.22
CA LEU A 118 -5.07 -0.89 -6.28
C LEU A 118 -4.20 0.30 -6.72
N GLY A 119 -3.10 0.03 -7.42
CA GLY A 119 -2.15 1.04 -7.89
C GLY A 119 -2.52 1.70 -9.22
N TYR A 120 -3.78 1.65 -9.64
CA TYR A 120 -4.27 2.23 -10.90
C TYR A 120 -3.49 1.74 -12.12
N ASN A 121 -3.29 0.43 -12.27
CA ASN A 121 -2.45 -0.16 -13.32
C ASN A 121 -1.06 0.50 -13.37
N TYR A 122 -0.40 0.52 -12.21
CA TYR A 122 0.94 1.11 -12.03
C TYR A 122 1.04 2.62 -12.32
N ASN A 123 -0.07 3.38 -12.30
CA ASN A 123 -0.02 4.85 -12.32
C ASN A 123 0.25 5.45 -10.93
N MET A 124 0.08 4.68 -9.86
CA MET A 124 0.50 5.11 -8.55
C MET A 124 2.03 5.10 -8.43
N PHE A 125 2.70 6.26 -8.36
CA PHE A 125 4.17 6.34 -8.51
C PHE A 125 4.96 5.50 -7.48
N GLY A 126 4.42 5.27 -6.28
CA GLY A 126 5.03 4.39 -5.27
C GLY A 126 5.14 2.92 -5.73
N PHE A 127 4.27 2.52 -6.65
CA PHE A 127 4.15 1.18 -7.22
C PHE A 127 4.58 1.10 -8.70
N SER A 128 4.82 2.23 -9.36
CA SER A 128 5.22 2.24 -10.77
C SER A 128 6.62 1.63 -10.99
N PRO A 129 6.83 0.93 -12.11
CA PRO A 129 8.16 0.60 -12.60
C PRO A 129 9.01 1.85 -12.79
N TYR A 130 10.33 1.73 -12.57
CA TYR A 130 11.23 2.84 -12.82
C TYR A 130 11.27 3.18 -14.31
N GLY A 131 11.22 4.48 -14.63
CA GLY A 131 11.21 4.96 -16.01
C GLY A 131 10.98 6.47 -16.07
N THR A 132 10.81 7.00 -17.27
CA THR A 132 10.56 8.44 -17.49
C THR A 132 9.29 8.91 -16.78
N TYR A 133 8.21 8.14 -16.84
CA TYR A 133 6.97 8.43 -16.13
C TYR A 133 7.19 8.60 -14.61
N TRP A 134 7.78 7.59 -13.95
CA TRP A 134 8.05 7.63 -12.52
C TRP A 134 8.93 8.82 -12.12
N ARG A 135 9.97 9.13 -12.91
CA ARG A 135 10.86 10.27 -12.66
C ARG A 135 10.12 11.60 -12.73
N ASN A 136 9.23 11.76 -13.71
CA ASN A 136 8.45 12.98 -13.90
C ASN A 136 7.46 13.19 -12.74
N ILE A 137 6.67 12.17 -12.39
CA ILE A 137 5.72 12.25 -11.27
C ILE A 137 6.46 12.47 -9.94
N ARG A 138 7.57 11.75 -9.69
CA ARG A 138 8.40 11.96 -8.50
C ARG A 138 8.94 13.38 -8.42
N LYS A 139 9.38 13.96 -9.54
CA LYS A 139 9.84 15.36 -9.61
C LYS A 139 8.72 16.32 -9.21
N ILE A 140 7.52 16.15 -9.77
CA ILE A 140 6.35 16.99 -9.45
C ILE A 140 6.06 16.92 -7.95
N ILE A 141 5.91 15.73 -7.37
CA ILE A 141 5.61 15.57 -5.93
C ILE A 141 6.72 16.18 -5.05
N THR A 142 7.99 16.00 -5.44
CA THR A 142 9.11 16.57 -4.69
C THR A 142 9.07 18.09 -4.66
N LEU A 143 8.76 18.73 -5.79
CA LEU A 143 8.71 20.19 -5.89
C LEU A 143 7.45 20.77 -5.26
N GLU A 144 6.32 20.10 -5.47
CA GLU A 144 5.00 20.66 -5.24
C GLU A 144 4.34 20.25 -3.92
N VAL A 145 4.82 19.19 -3.28
CA VAL A 145 4.29 18.72 -2.00
C VAL A 145 5.38 18.69 -0.94
N LEU A 146 6.57 18.20 -1.30
CA LEU A 146 7.61 17.85 -0.32
C LEU A 146 8.75 18.88 -0.23
N SER A 147 8.70 19.97 -1.00
CA SER A 147 9.73 21.01 -0.93
C SER A 147 9.59 21.85 0.34
N ASN A 148 10.70 22.38 0.84
CA ASN A 148 10.69 23.24 2.04
C ASN A 148 9.71 24.42 1.90
N HIS A 149 9.65 25.02 0.71
CA HIS A 149 8.71 26.10 0.44
C HIS A 149 7.24 25.66 0.58
N ARG A 150 6.88 24.51 0.00
CA ARG A 150 5.52 23.96 0.10
C ARG A 150 5.21 23.52 1.54
N LEU A 151 6.18 22.97 2.27
CA LEU A 151 6.02 22.65 3.69
C LEU A 151 5.70 23.89 4.54
N GLU A 152 6.34 25.03 4.27
CA GLU A 152 6.02 26.31 4.92
C GLU A 152 4.63 26.83 4.55
N ILE A 153 4.22 26.73 3.28
CA ILE A 153 2.84 27.09 2.87
C ILE A 153 1.80 26.25 3.62
N PHE A 154 2.04 24.94 3.77
CA PHE A 154 1.13 24.04 4.47
C PHE A 154 1.25 24.10 6.01
N LYS A 155 2.09 24.99 6.56
CA LYS A 155 2.27 25.13 8.01
C LYS A 155 0.98 25.56 8.70
N SER A 156 0.31 26.58 8.18
CA SER A 156 -0.95 27.08 8.74
C SER A 156 -2.01 25.99 8.80
N VAL A 157 -2.14 25.18 7.74
CA VAL A 157 -3.06 24.04 7.70
C VAL A 157 -2.82 23.07 8.86
N ARG A 158 -1.56 22.74 9.15
CA ARG A 158 -1.22 21.85 10.28
C ARG A 158 -1.52 22.50 11.63
N GLU A 159 -1.17 23.77 11.80
CA GLU A 159 -1.42 24.50 13.04
C GLU A 159 -2.92 24.66 13.30
N ASP A 160 -3.70 24.93 12.26
CA ASP A 160 -5.15 25.11 12.33
C ASP A 160 -5.86 23.79 12.69
N GLU A 161 -5.54 22.68 12.02
CA GLU A 161 -6.16 21.38 12.34
C GLU A 161 -5.80 20.88 13.74
N VAL A 162 -4.55 21.11 14.20
CA VAL A 162 -4.15 20.77 15.57
C VAL A 162 -4.87 21.65 16.59
N ARG A 163 -4.97 22.96 16.34
CA ARG A 163 -5.68 23.90 17.21
C ARG A 163 -7.16 23.51 17.34
N ASP A 164 -7.83 23.25 16.23
CA ASP A 164 -9.25 22.87 16.21
C ASP A 164 -9.48 21.55 16.96
N ALA A 165 -8.60 20.56 16.80
CA ALA A 165 -8.69 19.29 17.51
C ALA A 165 -8.46 19.42 19.02
N VAL A 166 -7.54 20.30 19.45
CA VAL A 166 -7.28 20.58 20.86
C VAL A 166 -8.45 21.35 21.48
N GLU A 167 -8.99 22.34 20.79
CA GLU A 167 -10.16 23.09 21.25
C GLU A 167 -11.36 22.15 21.43
N ALA A 168 -11.61 21.24 20.49
CA ALA A 168 -12.67 20.25 20.62
C ALA A 168 -12.48 19.32 21.84
N LEU A 169 -11.25 18.87 22.12
CA LEU A 169 -10.95 18.11 23.33
C LEU A 169 -11.20 18.93 24.60
N TYR A 170 -10.83 20.20 24.59
CA TYR A 170 -11.05 21.11 25.72
C TYR A 170 -12.55 21.30 26.00
N GLN A 171 -13.37 21.47 24.95
CA GLN A 171 -14.82 21.56 25.08
C GLN A 171 -15.43 20.26 25.61
N GLN A 172 -14.97 19.09 25.15
CA GLN A 172 -15.39 17.79 25.70
C GLN A 172 -15.02 17.66 27.18
N TRP A 173 -13.83 18.11 27.58
CA TRP A 173 -13.40 18.08 28.97
C TRP A 173 -14.27 18.97 29.87
N ILE A 174 -14.60 20.20 29.43
CA ILE A 174 -15.51 21.10 30.15
C ILE A 174 -16.88 20.43 30.34
N ASN A 175 -17.45 19.88 29.28
CA ASN A 175 -18.77 19.24 29.32
C ASN A 175 -18.77 18.01 30.24
N ASN A 176 -17.68 17.25 30.28
CA ASN A 176 -17.56 16.07 31.13
C ASN A 176 -17.45 16.42 32.63
N LYS A 177 -16.78 17.53 32.96
CA LYS A 177 -16.68 18.04 34.34
C LYS A 177 -18.06 18.36 34.95
N SER A 178 -19.01 18.81 34.12
CA SER A 178 -20.40 19.07 34.53
C SER A 178 -21.17 17.80 34.89
N ASN A 179 -20.73 16.62 34.43
CA ASN A 179 -21.37 15.32 34.66
C ASN A 179 -20.70 14.48 35.78
N SER A 180 -19.95 15.11 36.69
CA SER A 180 -19.29 14.48 37.85
C SER A 180 -18.14 13.50 37.55
N GLN A 181 -17.69 13.38 36.29
CA GLN A 181 -16.45 12.67 35.95
C GLN A 181 -15.27 13.66 35.89
N LYS A 182 -14.24 13.44 36.72
CA LYS A 182 -13.07 14.34 36.82
C LYS A 182 -12.03 14.18 35.70
N LYS A 183 -12.10 13.11 34.90
CA LYS A 183 -11.08 12.76 33.90
C LYS A 183 -11.72 12.45 32.55
N LEU A 184 -11.16 13.01 31.49
CA LEU A 184 -11.50 12.66 30.10
C LEU A 184 -10.55 11.55 29.63
N LEU A 185 -11.11 10.43 29.17
CA LEU A 185 -10.34 9.37 28.50
C LEU A 185 -10.40 9.62 26.99
N VAL A 186 -9.24 9.58 26.33
CA VAL A 186 -9.11 9.84 24.90
C VAL A 186 -8.39 8.65 24.24
N GLU A 187 -8.97 8.14 23.16
CA GLU A 187 -8.34 7.12 22.33
C GLU A 187 -7.32 7.80 21.40
N MET A 188 -6.06 7.83 21.82
CA MET A 188 -5.00 8.63 21.17
C MET A 188 -4.74 8.20 19.72
N LYS A 189 -4.92 6.92 19.36
CA LYS A 189 -4.66 6.43 18.00
C LYS A 189 -5.67 7.03 17.02
N GLY A 190 -6.95 7.00 17.36
CA GLY A 190 -8.04 7.61 16.61
C GLY A 190 -7.85 9.11 16.52
N TRP A 191 -7.60 9.78 17.64
CA TRP A 191 -7.41 11.23 17.66
C TRP A 191 -6.25 11.70 16.75
N PHE A 192 -5.07 11.06 16.83
CA PHE A 192 -3.96 11.37 15.92
C PHE A 192 -4.26 10.99 14.47
N SER A 193 -4.99 9.89 14.25
CA SER A 193 -5.41 9.48 12.91
C SER A 193 -6.32 10.51 12.28
N ASP A 194 -7.24 11.10 13.04
CA ASP A 194 -8.22 12.08 12.53
C ASP A 194 -7.57 13.43 12.22
N ILE A 195 -6.63 13.90 13.05
CA ILE A 195 -5.81 15.07 12.74
C ILE A 195 -5.00 14.85 11.46
N THR A 196 -4.32 13.71 11.38
CA THR A 196 -3.49 13.38 10.21
C THR A 196 -4.35 13.32 8.94
N LEU A 197 -5.51 12.67 9.03
CA LEU A 197 -6.48 12.56 7.96
C LEU A 197 -6.92 13.92 7.44
N ASN A 198 -7.37 14.80 8.34
CA ASN A 198 -7.84 16.14 7.97
C ASN A 198 -6.72 16.99 7.39
N VAL A 199 -5.52 17.01 7.99
CA VAL A 199 -4.36 17.74 7.46
C VAL A 199 -4.06 17.33 6.01
N ILE A 200 -3.98 16.03 5.75
CA ILE A 200 -3.67 15.50 4.42
C ILE A 200 -4.77 15.86 3.42
N LEU A 201 -6.04 15.63 3.77
CA LEU A 201 -7.16 15.92 2.86
C LEU A 201 -7.28 17.41 2.58
N LYS A 202 -6.96 18.26 3.55
CA LYS A 202 -6.92 19.71 3.35
C LYS A 202 -5.82 20.11 2.36
N ILE A 203 -4.63 19.50 2.45
CA ILE A 203 -3.52 19.76 1.53
C ILE A 203 -3.81 19.23 0.12
N ILE A 204 -4.45 18.05 0.01
CA ILE A 204 -4.59 17.35 -1.28
C ILE A 204 -5.84 17.78 -2.04
N VAL A 205 -6.99 17.94 -1.37
CA VAL A 205 -8.30 18.21 -2.00
C VAL A 205 -9.11 19.30 -1.28
N ASN A 206 -8.47 20.04 -0.36
CA ASN A 206 -9.10 21.07 0.46
C ASN A 206 -10.40 20.63 1.18
N LYS A 207 -10.46 19.37 1.63
CA LYS A 207 -11.60 18.85 2.41
C LYS A 207 -11.21 18.59 3.86
N ARG A 208 -12.16 18.81 4.78
CA ARG A 208 -12.12 18.30 6.15
C ARG A 208 -13.11 17.14 6.23
N TYR A 209 -12.67 16.01 6.78
CA TYR A 209 -13.44 14.76 6.80
C TYR A 209 -14.06 14.49 8.18
N VAL A 210 -13.27 14.67 9.26
CA VAL A 210 -13.76 14.53 10.64
C VAL A 210 -14.08 15.92 11.20
N ASP A 211 -15.31 16.12 11.66
CA ASP A 211 -15.64 17.24 12.54
C ASP A 211 -15.38 16.85 14.00
N TYR A 212 -14.37 17.49 14.59
CA TYR A 212 -13.90 17.20 15.94
C TYR A 212 -14.95 17.46 17.04
N VAL A 213 -15.92 18.36 16.80
CA VAL A 213 -16.89 18.78 17.81
C VAL A 213 -18.12 17.88 17.81
N SER A 214 -18.64 17.59 16.63
CA SER A 214 -19.89 16.85 16.52
C SER A 214 -19.68 15.33 16.48
N HIS A 215 -18.46 14.85 16.17
CA HIS A 215 -18.19 13.46 15.78
C HIS A 215 -19.22 12.92 14.78
N ARG A 216 -19.91 13.80 14.03
CA ARG A 216 -20.86 13.39 13.02
C ARG A 216 -20.05 13.02 11.79
N GLU A 217 -19.78 11.73 11.70
CA GLU A 217 -19.32 11.12 10.46
C GLU A 217 -20.48 11.20 9.45
N GLU A 218 -20.26 11.89 8.32
CA GLU A 218 -21.18 11.80 7.19
C GLU A 218 -21.12 10.35 6.68
N LYS A 219 -22.25 9.71 6.40
CA LYS A 219 -22.26 8.26 6.06
C LYS A 219 -21.41 7.91 4.83
N SER A 220 -21.31 8.84 3.87
CA SER A 220 -20.45 8.76 2.68
C SER A 220 -18.95 8.86 3.01
N SER A 221 -18.63 9.55 4.10
CA SER A 221 -17.30 9.64 4.67
C SER A 221 -16.87 8.21 5.05
N ASP A 222 -17.60 7.52 5.93
CA ASP A 222 -17.20 6.21 6.49
C ASP A 222 -16.89 5.16 5.43
N GLU A 223 -17.71 5.17 4.38
CA GLU A 223 -17.53 4.56 3.06
C GLU A 223 -16.06 4.42 2.61
N TRP A 224 -15.48 5.61 2.53
CA TRP A 224 -14.16 5.89 1.99
C TRP A 224 -13.05 5.53 2.98
N ARG A 225 -13.20 5.89 4.26
CA ARG A 225 -12.20 5.58 5.29
C ARG A 225 -12.06 4.08 5.53
N GLU A 226 -13.17 3.34 5.53
CA GLU A 226 -13.15 1.88 5.59
C GLU A 226 -12.43 1.31 4.36
N SER A 227 -12.78 1.80 3.16
CA SER A 227 -12.13 1.37 1.92
C SER A 227 -10.62 1.63 1.92
N LEU A 228 -10.14 2.72 2.51
CA LEU A 228 -8.72 3.03 2.65
C LEU A 228 -7.99 2.16 3.67
N ARG A 229 -8.66 1.79 4.76
CA ARG A 229 -8.14 0.79 5.70
C ARG A 229 -7.96 -0.54 4.99
N THR A 230 -9.00 -1.00 4.28
CA THR A 230 -8.94 -2.22 3.48
C THR A 230 -7.88 -2.13 2.38
N PHE A 231 -7.69 -0.98 1.74
CA PHE A 231 -6.60 -0.76 0.78
C PHE A 231 -5.24 -0.98 1.43
N SER A 232 -5.02 -0.43 2.62
CA SER A 232 -3.74 -0.55 3.34
C SER A 232 -3.46 -2.00 3.73
N GLU A 233 -4.48 -2.74 4.13
CA GLU A 233 -4.38 -4.17 4.45
C GLU A 233 -4.11 -5.02 3.20
N LEU A 234 -4.89 -4.83 2.14
CA LEU A 234 -4.78 -5.59 0.89
C LEU A 234 -3.47 -5.30 0.15
N SER A 235 -3.00 -4.05 0.16
CA SER A 235 -1.76 -3.67 -0.54
C SER A 235 -0.50 -4.29 0.08
N GLY A 236 -0.53 -4.61 1.38
CA GLY A 236 0.55 -5.33 2.08
C GLY A 236 0.36 -6.84 2.15
N MET A 237 -0.76 -7.37 1.68
CA MET A 237 -1.09 -8.79 1.77
C MET A 237 -0.28 -9.62 0.78
N PHE A 238 0.21 -10.78 1.22
CA PHE A 238 0.78 -11.77 0.32
C PHE A 238 -0.34 -12.44 -0.51
N VAL A 239 -0.21 -12.39 -1.85
CA VAL A 239 -1.16 -13.03 -2.76
C VAL A 239 -0.52 -14.26 -3.40
N VAL A 240 -1.19 -15.40 -3.34
CA VAL A 240 -0.68 -16.67 -3.90
C VAL A 240 -0.38 -16.55 -5.39
N SER A 241 -1.20 -15.81 -6.14
CA SER A 241 -1.01 -15.60 -7.58
C SER A 241 0.23 -14.79 -7.93
N ASP A 242 0.76 -13.96 -7.02
CA ASP A 242 2.02 -13.25 -7.21
C ASP A 242 3.22 -14.20 -7.13
N ALA A 243 3.10 -15.32 -6.41
CA ALA A 243 4.13 -16.35 -6.35
C ALA A 243 3.90 -17.51 -7.33
N LEU A 244 2.64 -17.81 -7.65
CA LEU A 244 2.20 -18.90 -8.52
C LEU A 244 1.17 -18.36 -9.54
N PRO A 245 1.61 -17.68 -10.61
CA PRO A 245 0.71 -16.98 -11.54
C PRO A 245 -0.36 -17.88 -12.19
N PHE A 246 -0.06 -19.15 -12.39
CA PHE A 246 -1.00 -20.14 -12.95
C PHE A 246 -2.18 -20.48 -12.02
N LEU A 247 -2.14 -20.09 -10.75
CA LEU A 247 -3.26 -20.23 -9.80
C LEU A 247 -4.14 -18.98 -9.69
N ARG A 248 -3.87 -17.92 -10.48
CA ARG A 248 -4.62 -16.67 -10.41
C ARG A 248 -6.13 -16.86 -10.62
N TRP A 249 -6.52 -17.75 -11.52
CA TRP A 249 -7.94 -18.01 -11.84
C TRP A 249 -8.76 -18.50 -10.64
N MET A 250 -8.12 -19.07 -9.61
CA MET A 250 -8.80 -19.58 -8.42
C MET A 250 -9.19 -18.48 -7.43
N ASP A 251 -8.53 -17.31 -7.48
CA ASP A 251 -8.67 -16.24 -6.49
C ASP A 251 -8.69 -16.77 -5.04
N LEU A 252 -7.66 -17.51 -4.65
CA LEU A 252 -7.58 -18.16 -3.33
C LEU A 252 -7.72 -17.12 -2.21
N GLY A 253 -8.78 -17.25 -1.41
CA GLY A 253 -9.13 -16.30 -0.35
C GLY A 253 -9.93 -15.07 -0.81
N GLY A 254 -10.31 -14.98 -2.10
CA GLY A 254 -11.13 -13.89 -2.65
C GLY A 254 -10.42 -12.53 -2.68
N VAL A 255 -9.09 -12.52 -2.63
CA VAL A 255 -8.26 -11.32 -2.47
C VAL A 255 -8.33 -10.42 -3.71
N GLU A 256 -8.28 -10.99 -4.92
CA GLU A 256 -8.39 -10.21 -6.16
C GLU A 256 -9.76 -9.52 -6.24
N LYS A 257 -10.83 -10.24 -5.90
CA LYS A 257 -12.19 -9.67 -5.85
C LYS A 257 -12.32 -8.57 -4.80
N ALA A 258 -11.73 -8.76 -3.62
CA ALA A 258 -11.69 -7.72 -2.58
C ALA A 258 -10.95 -6.48 -3.07
N MET A 259 -9.76 -6.64 -3.67
CA MET A 259 -8.99 -5.54 -4.25
C MET A 259 -9.79 -4.76 -5.30
N LYS A 260 -10.50 -5.44 -6.20
CA LYS A 260 -11.33 -4.77 -7.23
C LYS A 260 -12.48 -3.97 -6.63
N ARG A 261 -13.15 -4.51 -5.61
CA ARG A 261 -14.22 -3.80 -4.89
C ARG A 261 -13.67 -2.55 -4.20
N THR A 262 -12.58 -2.70 -3.45
CA THR A 262 -11.92 -1.59 -2.75
C THR A 262 -11.42 -0.53 -3.72
N ALA A 263 -10.77 -0.91 -4.83
CA ALA A 263 -10.33 0.01 -5.87
C ALA A 263 -11.50 0.80 -6.46
N LYS A 264 -12.65 0.15 -6.71
CA LYS A 264 -13.84 0.82 -7.23
C LYS A 264 -14.43 1.85 -6.24
N ASN A 265 -14.53 1.48 -4.96
CA ASN A 265 -15.06 2.39 -3.94
C ASN A 265 -14.15 3.62 -3.79
N ILE A 266 -12.84 3.39 -3.78
CA ILE A 266 -11.87 4.48 -3.73
C ILE A 266 -11.95 5.34 -4.98
N ASP A 267 -11.96 4.73 -6.16
CA ASP A 267 -12.01 5.48 -7.40
C ASP A 267 -13.25 6.36 -7.49
N HIS A 268 -14.39 5.90 -6.98
CA HIS A 268 -15.62 6.68 -6.96
C HIS A 268 -15.49 7.99 -6.16
N ALA A 269 -14.86 7.95 -4.98
CA ALA A 269 -14.68 9.15 -4.17
C ALA A 269 -13.64 10.10 -4.79
N ALA A 270 -12.52 9.55 -5.29
CA ALA A 270 -11.48 10.32 -5.97
C ALA A 270 -11.99 10.99 -7.25
N GLU A 271 -12.86 10.30 -8.01
CA GLU A 271 -13.54 10.86 -9.18
C GLU A 271 -14.45 12.02 -8.80
N LYS A 272 -15.26 11.86 -7.75
CA LYS A 272 -16.12 12.95 -7.25
C LYS A 272 -15.31 14.19 -6.93
N TRP A 273 -14.20 14.05 -6.21
CA TRP A 273 -13.31 15.17 -5.93
C TRP A 273 -12.73 15.77 -7.20
N LEU A 274 -12.19 14.94 -8.10
CA LEU A 274 -11.61 15.44 -9.35
C LEU A 274 -12.60 16.27 -10.17
N GLU A 275 -13.84 15.81 -10.30
CA GLU A 275 -14.89 16.50 -11.03
C GLU A 275 -15.32 17.82 -10.34
N GLU A 276 -15.39 17.85 -9.01
CA GLU A 276 -15.61 19.10 -8.27
C GLU A 276 -14.52 20.16 -8.58
N HIS A 277 -13.25 19.74 -8.63
CA HIS A 277 -12.12 20.65 -8.93
C HIS A 277 -12.17 21.12 -10.40
N LYS A 278 -12.46 20.22 -11.35
CA LYS A 278 -12.66 20.59 -12.77
C LYS A 278 -13.80 21.60 -12.96
N GLN A 279 -14.93 21.40 -12.30
CA GLN A 279 -16.08 22.32 -12.37
C GLN A 279 -15.74 23.69 -11.75
N LYS A 280 -15.03 23.70 -10.62
CA LYS A 280 -14.58 24.94 -9.99
C LYS A 280 -13.60 25.71 -10.89
N LYS A 281 -12.66 25.01 -11.54
CA LYS A 281 -11.73 25.59 -12.53
C LYS A 281 -12.49 26.17 -13.73
N ALA A 282 -13.48 25.44 -14.27
CA ALA A 282 -14.28 25.88 -15.42
C ALA A 282 -15.17 27.11 -15.11
N SER A 283 -15.67 27.23 -13.88
CA SER A 283 -16.51 28.36 -13.45
C SER A 283 -15.72 29.65 -13.16
N GLY A 284 -14.38 29.62 -13.20
CA GLY A 284 -13.54 30.78 -12.88
C GLY A 284 -13.57 31.20 -11.40
N THR A 285 -14.20 30.38 -10.54
CA THR A 285 -14.30 30.63 -9.09
C THR A 285 -13.08 30.16 -8.31
N ALA A 286 -12.19 29.40 -8.96
CA ALA A 286 -10.95 28.94 -8.35
C ALA A 286 -9.97 30.10 -8.14
N LYS A 287 -9.52 30.31 -6.89
CA LYS A 287 -8.22 30.97 -6.70
C LYS A 287 -7.16 30.00 -7.24
N ARG A 288 -6.11 30.54 -7.86
CA ARG A 288 -5.10 29.71 -8.53
C ARG A 288 -4.46 28.72 -7.53
N GLU A 289 -4.56 27.42 -7.82
CA GLU A 289 -3.87 26.31 -7.13
C GLU A 289 -4.11 26.27 -5.61
N GLU A 290 -5.39 26.18 -5.19
CA GLU A 290 -5.75 26.14 -3.76
C GLU A 290 -5.27 24.87 -3.04
N ASP A 291 -5.15 23.76 -3.76
CA ASP A 291 -4.67 22.48 -3.25
C ASP A 291 -3.88 21.70 -4.32
N PHE A 292 -3.36 20.54 -3.90
CA PHE A 292 -2.52 19.73 -4.77
C PHE A 292 -3.27 19.11 -5.96
N MET A 293 -4.56 18.80 -5.84
CA MET A 293 -5.34 18.24 -6.95
C MET A 293 -5.55 19.28 -8.05
N ASP A 294 -5.84 20.53 -7.69
CA ASP A 294 -5.91 21.68 -8.62
C ASP A 294 -4.57 21.93 -9.34
N LEU A 295 -3.47 21.83 -8.59
CA LEU A 295 -2.13 21.96 -9.14
C LEU A 295 -1.82 20.83 -10.13
N MET A 296 -2.14 19.59 -9.77
CA MET A 296 -1.97 18.43 -10.66
C MET A 296 -2.81 18.54 -11.92
N LEU A 297 -4.04 19.05 -11.84
CA LEU A 297 -4.85 19.35 -13.03
C LEU A 297 -4.12 20.31 -13.97
N SER A 298 -3.57 21.40 -13.43
CA SER A 298 -2.87 22.42 -14.22
C SER A 298 -1.58 21.89 -14.85
N ILE A 299 -0.76 21.16 -14.09
CA ILE A 299 0.48 20.55 -14.59
C ILE A 299 0.19 19.51 -15.68
N LEU A 300 -0.86 18.70 -15.51
CA LEU A 300 -1.19 17.64 -16.46
C LEU A 300 -1.88 18.16 -17.72
N ASP A 301 -2.60 19.28 -17.66
CA ASP A 301 -3.12 19.98 -18.83
C ASP A 301 -1.94 20.42 -19.74
N ASP A 302 -0.89 20.99 -19.16
CA ASP A 302 0.33 21.40 -19.89
C ASP A 302 1.14 20.19 -20.39
N ALA A 303 1.14 19.09 -19.64
CA ALA A 303 1.92 17.88 -19.96
C ALA A 303 1.16 16.87 -20.84
N LYS A 304 -0.06 17.17 -21.26
CA LYS A 304 -0.96 16.25 -21.98
C LYS A 304 -0.36 15.70 -23.28
N GLU A 305 0.52 16.47 -23.93
CA GLU A 305 1.24 16.04 -25.15
C GLU A 305 2.34 15.01 -24.87
N PHE A 306 2.85 14.91 -23.64
CA PHE A 306 3.99 14.05 -23.29
C PHE A 306 3.60 12.75 -22.58
N LEU A 307 2.38 12.70 -22.04
CA LEU A 307 1.88 11.58 -21.26
C LEU A 307 0.82 10.86 -22.10
N ASN A 308 1.22 9.81 -22.83
CA ASN A 308 0.30 8.89 -23.54
C ASN A 308 -0.62 8.08 -22.58
N ARG A 309 -1.09 8.70 -21.50
CA ARG A 309 -1.82 8.11 -20.39
C ARG A 309 -2.98 9.04 -20.01
N ASN A 310 -4.02 8.46 -19.40
CA ASN A 310 -5.15 9.24 -18.90
C ASN A 310 -4.69 10.15 -17.75
N THR A 311 -4.74 11.46 -17.95
CA THR A 311 -4.36 12.49 -16.98
C THR A 311 -5.18 12.42 -15.69
N ASP A 312 -6.47 12.11 -15.80
CA ASP A 312 -7.36 11.99 -14.64
C ASP A 312 -6.94 10.81 -13.76
N THR A 313 -6.59 9.69 -14.40
CA THR A 313 -6.06 8.51 -13.70
C THR A 313 -4.75 8.84 -12.98
N ILE A 314 -3.85 9.59 -13.64
CA ILE A 314 -2.59 10.01 -13.02
C ILE A 314 -2.85 10.93 -11.83
N ASN A 315 -3.76 11.90 -11.95
CA ASN A 315 -4.08 12.83 -10.88
C ASN A 315 -4.64 12.07 -9.65
N LYS A 316 -5.70 11.26 -9.86
CA LYS A 316 -6.31 10.46 -8.80
C LYS A 316 -5.28 9.53 -8.13
N ALA A 317 -4.49 8.81 -8.92
CA ALA A 317 -3.48 7.90 -8.39
C ALA A 317 -2.39 8.63 -7.58
N THR A 318 -1.98 9.82 -8.03
CA THR A 318 -0.94 10.64 -7.39
C THR A 318 -1.44 11.27 -6.09
N CYS A 319 -2.66 11.79 -6.08
CA CYS A 319 -3.32 12.29 -4.87
C CYS A 319 -3.50 11.17 -3.83
N LEU A 320 -3.96 9.99 -4.26
CA LEU A 320 -4.18 8.86 -3.37
C LEU A 320 -2.89 8.35 -2.70
N VAL A 321 -1.77 8.30 -3.40
CA VAL A 321 -0.51 7.84 -2.79
C VAL A 321 0.08 8.84 -1.80
N CYS A 322 -0.06 10.14 -2.04
CA CYS A 322 0.28 11.16 -1.05
C CYS A 322 -0.53 10.97 0.24
N TYR A 323 -1.79 10.57 0.09
CA TYR A 323 -2.66 10.24 1.22
C TYR A 323 -2.22 8.98 1.99
N VAL A 324 -2.04 7.86 1.30
CA VAL A 324 -1.77 6.56 1.93
C VAL A 324 -0.40 6.55 2.62
N SER A 325 0.62 7.13 1.98
CA SER A 325 2.00 7.12 2.49
C SER A 325 2.13 7.82 3.84
N THR A 326 1.38 8.90 4.05
CA THR A 326 1.43 9.69 5.28
C THR A 326 0.67 8.98 6.41
N ASN A 327 -0.54 8.47 6.14
CA ASN A 327 -1.34 7.78 7.16
C ASN A 327 -0.62 6.57 7.79
N LEU A 328 0.04 5.74 6.98
CA LEU A 328 0.72 4.55 7.48
C LEU A 328 1.86 4.91 8.46
N TRP A 329 2.63 5.96 8.16
CA TRP A 329 3.74 6.41 9.01
C TRP A 329 3.25 6.96 10.35
N TYR A 330 2.18 7.77 10.33
CA TYR A 330 1.61 8.34 11.55
C TYR A 330 0.95 7.30 12.44
N ILE A 331 0.28 6.29 11.88
CA ILE A 331 -0.29 5.19 12.69
C ILE A 331 0.81 4.44 13.44
N ILE A 332 1.95 4.16 12.78
CA ILE A 332 3.10 3.50 13.41
C ILE A 332 3.70 4.39 14.51
N LYS A 333 3.84 5.69 14.24
CA LYS A 333 4.37 6.66 15.21
C LYS A 333 3.43 6.83 16.42
N ALA A 334 2.12 6.97 16.18
CA ALA A 334 1.09 7.10 17.21
C ALA A 334 0.99 5.84 18.06
N TYR A 335 1.08 4.64 17.45
CA TYR A 335 1.16 3.39 18.20
C TYR A 335 2.36 3.36 19.14
N LYS A 336 3.54 3.76 18.65
CA LYS A 336 4.75 3.85 19.47
C LYS A 336 4.60 4.86 20.62
N LEU A 337 3.96 6.00 20.37
CA LEU A 337 3.67 7.00 21.41
C LEU A 337 2.63 6.51 22.42
N SER A 338 1.60 5.77 21.99
CA SER A 338 0.57 5.21 22.89
C SER A 338 1.10 4.11 23.81
N GLN A 339 2.20 3.43 23.43
CA GLN A 339 2.89 2.49 24.31
C GLN A 339 3.75 3.16 25.38
N HIS A 340 3.85 4.49 25.37
CA HIS A 340 4.42 5.29 26.45
C HIS A 340 3.28 6.03 27.19
N PRO A 341 2.62 5.39 28.17
CA PRO A 341 1.37 5.88 28.78
C PRO A 341 1.47 7.14 29.66
N PHE A 342 2.63 7.82 29.70
CA PHE A 342 2.83 9.02 30.52
C PHE A 342 3.39 10.17 29.68
N LEU A 343 2.50 10.83 28.94
CA LEU A 343 2.59 12.28 28.78
C LEU A 343 1.65 12.90 29.81
N THR A 344 2.10 12.96 31.06
CA THR A 344 1.47 13.83 32.05
C THR A 344 1.74 15.26 31.61
N LEU A 345 0.71 15.93 31.07
CA LEU A 345 0.70 17.39 30.98
C LEU A 345 0.62 17.89 32.43
N ASN A 346 1.75 18.41 32.93
CA ASN A 346 1.79 19.18 34.17
C ASN A 346 1.29 20.60 33.94
#